data_AF-A0A0C3MQ40-F1
#
_entry.id   AF-A0A0C3MQ40-F1
#
_cell.length_a   1.000
_cell.length_b   1.000
_cell.length_c   1.000
_cell.angle_alpha   90.00
_cell.angle_beta   90.00
_cell.angle_gamma   90.00
#
_symmetry.space_group_name_H-M   'P 1'
#
loop_
_entity.id
_entity.type
_entity.pdbx_description
1 polymer ?
#
loop_
_entity_poly.entity_id
_entity_poly.type
_entity_poly.pdbx_seq_one_letter_code
_entity_poly.pdbx_strand_id
1 'polypeptide(L)'
;MKSHLAENIQIAHPRYHLSSDDGLYRPIPFLFVSPRMRDDILDEREMLLSAQPAALHERQQKLFASYDPAVSMEAFRQLLRLYGYPFNNRR
;
A
#
# COMPACT_ATOMS: atom_id res chain seq x y z
N MET A 1 -35.79 6.58 -17.56
CA MET A 1 -34.36 6.28 -17.37
C MET A 1 -33.93 6.80 -16.00
N LYS A 2 -33.91 5.95 -14.99
CA LYS A 2 -33.31 6.30 -13.69
C LYS A 2 -31.82 5.98 -13.82
N SER A 3 -31.01 7.02 -13.90
CA SER A 3 -29.55 6.89 -13.86
C SER A 3 -29.21 6.25 -12.52
N HIS A 4 -28.76 4.99 -12.53
CA HIS A 4 -28.06 4.42 -11.40
C HIS A 4 -26.73 5.18 -11.32
N LEU A 5 -26.78 6.29 -10.58
CA LEU A 5 -25.61 6.97 -10.06
C LEU A 5 -24.73 5.87 -9.48
N ALA A 6 -23.58 5.64 -10.12
CA ALA A 6 -22.60 4.68 -9.68
C ALA A 6 -22.42 4.90 -8.18
N GLU A 7 -22.88 3.95 -7.38
CA GLU A 7 -22.57 3.90 -5.96
C GLU A 7 -21.05 3.92 -5.91
N ASN A 8 -20.52 5.09 -5.59
CA ASN A 8 -19.11 5.30 -5.41
C ASN A 8 -18.80 4.58 -4.12
N ILE A 9 -18.50 3.29 -4.22
CA ILE A 9 -18.05 2.44 -3.12
C ILE A 9 -16.72 3.06 -2.68
N GLN A 10 -16.80 4.09 -1.84
CA GLN A 10 -15.66 4.63 -1.14
C GLN A 10 -15.13 3.47 -0.31
N ILE A 11 -14.01 2.91 -0.77
CA ILE A 11 -13.20 2.00 0.05
C ILE A 11 -13.02 2.71 1.38
N ALA A 12 -13.53 2.08 2.45
CA ALA A 12 -13.44 2.60 3.79
C ALA A 12 -11.99 3.00 4.08
N HIS A 13 -11.76 4.31 4.21
CA HIS A 13 -10.49 5.00 4.47
C HIS A 13 -9.22 4.14 4.31
N PRO A 14 -8.57 4.14 3.12
CA PRO A 14 -7.31 3.44 2.91
C PRO A 14 -6.29 3.87 3.97
N ARG A 15 -5.57 2.90 4.54
CA ARG A 15 -4.63 3.10 5.64
C ARG A 15 -3.24 3.48 5.15
N TYR A 16 -2.85 3.00 3.97
CA TYR A 16 -1.49 3.15 3.44
C TYR A 16 -1.42 4.03 2.19
N HIS A 17 -2.57 4.51 1.71
CA HIS A 17 -2.65 5.39 0.56
C HIS A 17 -3.55 6.59 0.83
N LEU A 18 -3.17 7.75 0.27
CA LEU A 18 -3.96 8.97 0.31
C LEU A 18 -4.84 9.06 -0.92
N SER A 19 -6.15 9.24 -0.73
CA SER A 19 -7.06 9.59 -1.82
C SER A 19 -6.74 11.00 -2.33
N SER A 20 -6.87 11.21 -3.63
CA SER A 20 -6.64 12.47 -4.32
C SER A 20 -7.85 12.84 -5.17
N ASP A 21 -8.02 14.14 -5.45
CA ASP A 21 -9.20 14.69 -6.17
C ASP A 21 -9.33 14.15 -7.61
N ASP A 22 -8.25 13.61 -8.18
CA ASP A 22 -8.22 12.93 -9.49
C ASP A 22 -8.74 11.48 -9.44
N GLY A 23 -9.23 11.03 -8.28
CA GLY A 23 -9.72 9.66 -8.06
C GLY A 23 -8.61 8.62 -7.93
N LEU A 24 -7.35 9.05 -7.87
CA LEU A 24 -6.19 8.18 -7.68
C LEU A 24 -5.78 8.11 -6.20
N TYR A 25 -5.02 7.07 -5.89
CA TYR A 25 -4.47 6.84 -4.56
C TYR A 25 -2.94 6.96 -4.58
N ARG A 26 -2.39 7.86 -3.77
CA ARG A 26 -0.94 8.06 -3.67
C ARG A 26 -0.38 7.24 -2.49
N PRO A 27 0.74 6.52 -2.67
CA PRO A 27 1.34 5.77 -1.58
C PRO A 27 1.87 6.69 -0.48
N ILE A 28 1.68 6.28 0.78
CA ILE A 28 2.39 6.87 1.92
C ILE A 28 3.70 6.10 2.09
N PRO A 29 4.88 6.74 1.95
CA PRO A 29 6.16 6.05 2.12
C PRO A 29 6.45 5.83 3.61
N PHE A 30 6.60 4.57 4.02
CA PHE A 30 7.00 4.21 5.38
C PHE A 30 8.46 3.77 5.42
N LEU A 31 9.21 4.31 6.38
CA LEU A 31 10.61 3.94 6.61
C LEU A 31 10.75 2.55 7.26
N PHE A 32 9.85 2.23 8.19
CA PHE A 32 9.86 0.97 8.93
C PHE A 32 8.67 0.13 8.51
N VAL A 33 8.93 -0.87 7.67
CA VAL A 33 7.90 -1.78 7.15
C VAL A 33 8.14 -3.18 7.69
N SER A 34 7.20 -3.69 8.49
CA SER A 34 7.22 -5.10 8.89
C SER A 34 6.74 -6.00 7.74
N PRO A 35 7.03 -7.32 7.76
CA PRO A 35 6.51 -8.24 6.75
C PRO A 35 4.98 -8.18 6.61
N ARG A 36 4.27 -8.17 7.75
CA ARG A 36 2.81 -8.04 7.76
C ARG A 36 2.34 -6.74 7.14
N MET A 37 3.00 -5.63 7.46
CA MET A 37 2.64 -4.33 6.88
C MET A 37 2.90 -4.28 5.38
N ARG A 38 3.96 -4.93 4.88
CA ARG A 38 4.21 -5.06 3.44
C ARG A 38 3.06 -5.80 2.76
N ASP A 39 2.57 -6.88 3.36
CA ASP A 39 1.44 -7.64 2.82
C ASP A 39 0.14 -6.80 2.88
N ASP A 40 -0.15 -6.15 4.01
CA ASP A 40 -1.33 -5.28 4.16
C ASP A 40 -1.32 -4.12 3.12
N ILE A 41 -0.15 -3.56 2.79
CA ILE A 41 -0.01 -2.53 1.74
C ILE A 41 -0.36 -3.09 0.35
N LEU A 42 0.08 -4.31 0.04
CA LEU A 42 -0.17 -4.93 -1.27
C LEU A 42 -1.63 -5.34 -1.43
N ASP A 43 -2.23 -5.89 -0.39
CA ASP A 43 -3.65 -6.25 -0.35
C ASP A 43 -4.51 -4.99 -0.53
N GLU A 44 -4.15 -3.88 0.12
CA GLU A 44 -4.84 -2.61 -0.09
C GLU A 44 -4.69 -2.10 -1.53
N ARG A 45 -3.52 -2.26 -2.17
CA ARG A 45 -3.35 -1.90 -3.59
C ARG A 45 -4.24 -2.70 -4.53
N GLU A 46 -4.36 -3.99 -4.30
CA GLU A 46 -5.25 -4.87 -5.08
C GLU A 46 -6.71 -4.44 -4.90
N MET A 47 -7.12 -4.21 -3.65
CA MET A 47 -8.46 -3.69 -3.34
C MET A 47 -8.74 -2.37 -4.06
N LEU A 48 -7.82 -1.40 -3.97
CA LEU A 48 -7.94 -0.09 -4.60
C LEU A 48 -8.04 -0.18 -6.13
N LEU A 49 -7.24 -1.03 -6.77
CA LEU A 49 -7.32 -1.26 -8.21
C LEU A 49 -8.65 -1.92 -8.59
N SER A 50 -9.10 -2.92 -7.83
CA SER A 50 -10.34 -3.65 -8.11
C SER A 50 -11.60 -2.75 -8.05
N ALA A 51 -11.59 -1.73 -7.18
CA ALA A 51 -12.70 -0.79 -7.04
C ALA A 51 -12.64 0.38 -8.04
N GLN A 52 -11.51 0.59 -8.71
CA GLN A 52 -11.35 1.69 -9.66
C GLN A 52 -11.88 1.36 -11.07
N PRO A 53 -12.36 2.37 -11.82
CA PRO A 53 -12.61 2.23 -13.25
C PRO A 53 -11.36 1.76 -14.01
N ALA A 54 -11.54 0.83 -14.95
CA ALA A 54 -10.45 0.26 -15.76
C ALA A 54 -9.60 1.33 -16.49
N ALA A 55 -10.21 2.45 -16.88
CA ALA A 55 -9.52 3.57 -17.51
C ALA A 55 -8.44 4.23 -16.64
N LEU A 56 -8.49 4.05 -15.32
CA LEU A 56 -7.52 4.60 -14.36
C LEU A 56 -6.42 3.61 -13.96
N HIS A 57 -6.59 2.32 -14.27
CA HIS A 57 -5.71 1.24 -13.77
C HIS A 57 -4.24 1.46 -14.13
N GLU A 58 -3.93 1.81 -15.38
CA GLU A 58 -2.54 2.01 -15.81
C GLU A 58 -1.88 3.19 -15.05
N ARG A 59 -2.63 4.27 -14.84
CA ARG A 59 -2.14 5.44 -14.09
C ARG A 59 -1.95 5.11 -12.61
N GLN A 60 -2.89 4.38 -12.03
CA GLN A 60 -2.84 3.94 -10.64
C GLN A 60 -1.66 2.99 -10.38
N GLN A 61 -1.41 2.03 -11.29
CA GLN A 61 -0.26 1.13 -11.21
C GLN A 61 1.08 1.89 -11.26
N LYS A 62 1.19 2.90 -12.12
CA LYS A 62 2.38 3.78 -12.17
C LYS A 62 2.60 4.53 -10.85
N LEU A 63 1.53 5.02 -10.22
CA LEU A 63 1.63 5.64 -8.90
C LEU A 63 2.07 4.65 -7.83
N PHE A 64 1.50 3.44 -7.80
CA PHE A 64 1.93 2.40 -6.86
C PHE A 64 3.41 2.01 -7.06
N ALA A 65 3.89 1.99 -8.30
CA ALA A 65 5.29 1.69 -8.61
C ALA A 65 6.29 2.73 -8.08
N SER A 66 5.84 3.95 -7.74
CA SER A 66 6.71 4.98 -7.13
C SER A 66 7.21 4.63 -5.74
N TYR A 67 6.60 3.64 -5.08
CA TYR A 67 7.00 3.16 -3.76
C TYR A 67 6.91 1.64 -3.69
N ASP A 68 8.04 0.98 -3.43
CA ASP A 68 8.10 -0.46 -3.17
C ASP A 68 8.23 -0.74 -1.66
N PRO A 69 7.17 -1.25 -0.99
CA PRO A 69 7.24 -1.60 0.43
C PRO A 69 8.23 -2.74 0.72
N ALA A 70 8.57 -3.58 -0.26
CA ALA A 70 9.54 -4.67 -0.07
C ALA A 70 10.96 -4.14 0.15
N VAL A 71 11.34 -3.06 -0.55
CA VAL A 71 12.63 -2.38 -0.34
C VAL A 71 12.72 -1.83 1.09
N SER A 72 11.65 -1.18 1.56
CA SER A 72 11.60 -0.62 2.92
C SER A 72 11.61 -1.72 3.99
N MET A 73 10.90 -2.82 3.74
CA MET A 73 10.90 -3.99 4.62
C MET A 73 12.30 -4.62 4.73
N GLU A 74 12.99 -4.76 3.61
CA GLU A 74 14.33 -5.33 3.60
C GLU A 74 15.33 -4.42 4.34
N ALA A 75 15.28 -3.11 4.09
CA ALA A 75 16.09 -2.14 4.80
C ALA A 75 15.85 -2.19 6.32
N PHE A 76 14.58 -2.26 6.74
CA PHE A 76 14.24 -2.38 8.15
C PHE A 76 14.74 -3.70 8.76
N ARG A 77 14.59 -4.82 8.03
CA ARG A 77 15.12 -6.13 8.45
C ARG A 77 16.64 -6.11 8.62
N GLN A 78 17.36 -5.45 7.71
CA GLN A 78 18.80 -5.29 7.82
C GLN A 78 19.19 -4.43 9.01
N LEU A 79 18.48 -3.33 9.26
CA LEU A 79 18.68 -2.50 10.44
C LEU A 79 18.51 -3.33 11.72
N LEU A 80 17.43 -4.10 11.83
CA LEU A 80 17.17 -4.97 12.98
C LEU A 80 18.30 -5.99 13.20
N ARG A 81 18.86 -6.57 12.13
CA ARG A 81 20.01 -7.49 12.23
C ARG A 81 21.26 -6.82 12.79
N LEU A 82 21.51 -5.55 12.48
CA LEU A 82 22.64 -4.80 13.06
C LEU A 82 22.52 -4.68 14.58
N TYR A 83 21.28 -4.61 15.10
CA TYR A 83 20.99 -4.60 16.53
C TYR A 83 20.84 -6.01 17.14
N GLY A 84 21.17 -7.06 16.39
CA GLY A 84 21.15 -8.44 16.87
C GLY A 84 19.77 -9.08 16.93
N TYR A 85 18.77 -8.56 16.19
CA TYR A 85 17.46 -9.20 16.05
C TYR A 85 17.47 -10.35 15.01
N PRO A 86 16.73 -11.45 15.24
CA PRO A 86 16.04 -11.78 16.48
C PRO A 86 17.05 -11.95 17.61
N PHE A 87 16.74 -11.37 18.78
CA PHE A 87 17.67 -11.40 19.91
C PHE A 87 17.98 -12.85 20.23
N ASN A 88 19.21 -13.25 19.94
CA ASN A 88 19.70 -14.55 20.33
C ASN A 88 19.87 -14.51 21.85
N ASN A 89 18.91 -15.08 22.58
CA ASN A 89 19.08 -15.41 23.99
C ASN A 89 20.16 -16.49 24.12
N ARG A 90 21.43 -16.09 24.01
CA ARG A 90 22.55 -16.91 24.48
C ARG A 90 22.46 -16.92 26.00
N ARG A 91 21.81 -17.96 26.54
CA ARG A 91 22.03 -18.39 27.92
C ARG A 91 23.43 -18.97 28.05
#